data_AF-A0A945HTF6-F1
#
_entry.id   AF-A0A945HTF6-F1
#
_cell.length_a   1.000
_cell.length_b   1.000
_cell.length_c   1.000
_cell.angle_alpha   90.00
_cell.angle_beta   90.00
_cell.angle_gamma   90.00
#
_symmetry.space_group_name_H-M   'P 1'
#
loop_
_entity.id
_entity.type
_entity.pdbx_description
1 polymer ?
#
loop_
_entity_poly.entity_id
_entity_poly.type
_entity_poly.pdbx_seq_one_letter_code
_entity_poly.pdbx_strand_id
1 'polypeptide(L)'
;YNRAFTANKQSKTATIPIGHADGLSRKLGNKKGFVLINNKKAPIVGNVCMDMIMVDVTEIDCKEGQEVIIFNTQEMIQHIADVSETICYETLTGISHRITKTLSV
;
A
#
# COMPACT_ATOMS: atom_id res chain seq x y z
N TYR A 1 -12.25 6.52 -3.88
CA TYR A 1 -12.93 7.08 -5.08
C TYR A 1 -13.90 6.09 -5.73
N ASN A 2 -14.95 6.58 -6.40
CA ASN A 2 -15.88 5.85 -7.28
C ASN A 2 -16.59 4.63 -6.69
N ARG A 3 -16.70 4.52 -5.35
CA ARG A 3 -17.25 3.33 -4.68
C ARG A 3 -16.64 2.01 -5.23
N ALA A 4 -15.35 2.04 -5.59
CA ALA A 4 -14.67 0.91 -6.23
C ALA A 4 -14.57 -0.34 -5.34
N PHE A 5 -14.83 -0.19 -4.04
CA PHE A 5 -14.95 -1.28 -3.09
C PHE A 5 -16.31 -1.20 -2.39
N THR A 6 -16.95 -2.37 -2.28
CA THR A 6 -18.14 -2.60 -1.47
C THR A 6 -17.83 -3.76 -0.52
N ALA A 7 -18.06 -3.58 0.77
CA ALA A 7 -17.84 -4.62 1.77
C ALA A 7 -19.03 -5.59 1.77
N ASN A 8 -18.76 -6.89 1.65
CA ASN A 8 -19.79 -7.94 1.68
C ASN A 8 -20.04 -8.49 3.10
N LYS A 9 -19.23 -8.09 4.06
CA LYS A 9 -19.32 -8.47 5.47
C LYS A 9 -18.90 -7.27 6.34
N GLN A 10 -19.11 -7.38 7.65
CA GLN A 10 -18.53 -6.44 8.58
C GLN A 10 -17.00 -6.46 8.42
N SER A 11 -16.42 -5.29 8.13
CA SER A 11 -15.01 -5.13 7.84
C SER A 11 -14.42 -4.00 8.66
N LYS A 12 -13.16 -4.16 9.04
CA LYS A 12 -12.35 -3.10 9.67
C LYS A 12 -11.31 -2.66 8.65
N THR A 13 -11.18 -1.35 8.45
CA THR A 13 -10.18 -0.79 7.54
C THR A 13 -9.26 0.16 8.28
N ALA A 14 -7.98 0.13 7.93
CA ALA A 14 -7.02 1.15 8.37
C ALA A 14 -6.74 2.11 7.21
N THR A 15 -6.57 3.40 7.53
CA THR A 15 -6.16 4.42 6.57
C THR A 15 -4.69 4.71 6.77
N ILE A 16 -3.91 4.63 5.69
CA ILE A 16 -2.46 4.87 5.72
C ILE A 16 -2.19 6.14 4.92
N PRO A 17 -1.44 7.11 5.47
CA PRO A 17 -1.18 8.40 4.83
C PRO A 17 -0.06 8.28 3.78
N ILE A 18 -0.29 7.43 2.78
CA ILE A 18 0.55 7.28 1.59
C ILE A 18 -0.35 7.06 0.38
N GLY A 19 -0.02 7.66 -0.75
CA GLY A 19 -0.78 7.50 -1.99
C GLY A 19 0.09 7.60 -3.23
N HIS A 20 -0.56 7.85 -4.38
CA HIS A 20 0.15 7.86 -5.65
C HIS A 20 1.06 9.07 -5.85
N ALA A 21 0.85 10.16 -5.10
CA ALA A 21 1.79 11.28 -5.10
C ALA A 21 3.11 10.96 -4.38
N ASP A 22 3.14 9.86 -3.63
CA ASP A 22 4.32 9.36 -2.93
C ASP A 22 5.10 8.31 -3.73
N GLY A 23 4.55 7.88 -4.88
CA GLY A 23 5.13 6.86 -5.76
C GLY A 23 4.35 5.55 -5.81
N LEU A 24 3.24 5.42 -5.05
CA LEU A 24 2.43 4.21 -5.05
C LEU A 24 1.52 4.13 -6.28
N SER A 25 1.72 3.15 -7.16
CA SER A 25 0.89 2.99 -8.36
C SER A 25 -0.61 2.91 -8.07
N ARG A 26 -1.41 3.65 -8.84
CA ARG A 26 -2.88 3.59 -8.72
C ARG A 26 -3.47 2.22 -9.03
N LYS A 27 -2.73 1.39 -9.79
CA LYS A 27 -3.14 0.03 -10.17
C LYS A 27 -3.10 -0.96 -9.00
N LEU A 28 -2.42 -0.63 -7.91
CA LEU A 28 -2.38 -1.44 -6.69
C LEU A 28 -3.71 -1.46 -5.91
N GLY A 29 -4.66 -0.59 -6.26
CA GLY A 29 -5.98 -0.59 -5.66
C GLY A 29 -6.77 -1.88 -5.91
N ASN A 30 -7.93 -1.98 -5.28
CA ASN A 30 -8.91 -3.05 -5.48
C ASN A 30 -8.32 -4.46 -5.29
N LYS A 31 -7.59 -4.63 -4.17
CA LYS A 31 -6.98 -5.87 -3.70
C LYS A 31 -5.82 -6.40 -4.55
N LYS A 32 -5.29 -5.60 -5.48
CA LYS A 32 -4.14 -5.97 -6.29
C LYS A 32 -2.81 -5.76 -5.56
N GLY A 33 -2.74 -4.77 -4.67
CA GLY A 33 -1.62 -4.52 -3.76
C GLY A 33 -1.96 -4.83 -2.31
N PHE A 34 -0.92 -4.90 -1.49
CA PHE A 34 -1.03 -5.09 -0.04
C PHE A 34 0.11 -4.38 0.67
N VAL A 35 -0.06 -4.15 1.96
CA VAL A 35 1.00 -3.74 2.89
C VAL A 35 1.17 -4.82 3.96
N LEU A 36 2.23 -4.75 4.76
CA LEU A 36 2.37 -5.59 5.95
C LEU A 36 2.08 -4.78 7.21
N ILE A 37 1.26 -5.36 8.08
CA ILE A 37 0.97 -4.87 9.44
C ILE A 37 1.09 -6.07 10.37
N ASN A 38 1.95 -6.01 11.38
CA ASN A 38 2.25 -7.18 12.24
C ASN A 38 2.61 -8.44 11.45
N ASN A 39 3.45 -8.30 10.42
CA ASN A 39 3.86 -9.36 9.48
C ASN A 39 2.71 -10.06 8.73
N LYS A 40 1.50 -9.50 8.77
CA LYS A 40 0.33 -9.98 8.03
C LYS A 40 0.05 -9.09 6.83
N LYS A 41 -0.32 -9.70 5.70
CA LYS A 41 -0.72 -8.96 4.49
C LYS A 41 -2.08 -8.30 4.70
N ALA A 42 -2.13 -6.98 4.62
CA ALA A 42 -3.35 -6.18 4.61
C ALA A 42 -3.60 -5.70 3.17
N PRO A 43 -4.60 -6.25 2.45
CA PRO A 43 -4.84 -5.89 1.05
C PRO A 43 -5.42 -4.47 0.94
N ILE A 44 -4.99 -3.72 -0.10
CA ILE A 44 -5.50 -2.38 -0.38
C ILE A 44 -6.94 -2.50 -0.90
N VAL A 45 -7.89 -1.87 -0.20
CA VAL A 45 -9.30 -1.83 -0.60
C VAL A 45 -9.64 -0.50 -1.25
N GLY A 46 -10.43 -0.57 -2.32
CA GLY A 46 -10.76 0.61 -3.12
C GLY A 46 -9.56 1.13 -3.92
N ASN A 47 -9.68 2.37 -4.40
CA ASN A 47 -8.64 2.99 -5.21
C ASN A 47 -7.56 3.65 -4.34
N VAL A 48 -6.31 3.60 -4.82
CA VAL A 48 -5.22 4.42 -4.28
C VAL A 48 -5.51 5.90 -4.52
N CYS A 49 -5.54 6.69 -3.45
CA CYS A 49 -5.75 8.14 -3.52
C CYS A 49 -4.44 8.89 -3.67
N MET A 50 -4.49 10.23 -3.72
CA MET A 50 -3.29 11.07 -3.85
C MET A 50 -2.36 10.89 -2.66
N ASP A 51 -2.92 10.95 -1.45
CA ASP A 51 -2.15 10.99 -0.20
C ASP A 51 -2.55 9.89 0.80
N MET A 52 -3.45 8.97 0.40
CA MET A 52 -3.88 7.88 1.28
C MET A 52 -4.32 6.61 0.53
N ILE A 53 -4.20 5.50 1.25
CA ILE A 53 -4.79 4.20 0.90
C ILE A 53 -5.61 3.68 2.07
N MET A 54 -6.59 2.84 1.78
CA MET A 54 -7.31 2.07 2.78
C MET A 54 -6.93 0.60 2.62
N VAL A 55 -6.69 -0.09 3.73
CA VAL A 55 -6.36 -1.51 3.74
C VAL A 55 -7.31 -2.28 4.65
N ASP A 56 -7.64 -3.50 4.26
CA ASP A 56 -8.47 -4.40 5.08
C ASP A 56 -7.64 -4.96 6.24
N VAL A 57 -8.05 -4.66 7.46
CA VAL A 57 -7.44 -5.12 8.72
C VAL A 57 -8.45 -5.91 9.56
N THR A 58 -9.49 -6.47 8.94
CA THR A 58 -10.55 -7.21 9.65
C THR A 58 -9.98 -8.34 10.52
N GLU A 59 -8.93 -9.02 10.06
CA GLU A 59 -8.27 -10.14 10.75
C GLU A 59 -6.88 -9.77 11.33
N ILE A 60 -6.60 -8.47 11.44
CA ILE A 60 -5.31 -7.94 11.90
C ILE A 60 -5.58 -7.04 13.11
N ASP A 61 -5.11 -7.47 14.28
CA ASP A 61 -5.10 -6.62 15.46
C ASP A 61 -4.00 -5.57 15.31
N CYS A 62 -4.40 -4.30 15.23
CA CYS A 62 -3.53 -3.16 15.04
C CYS A 62 -4.16 -1.89 15.63
N LYS A 63 -3.32 -0.90 15.91
CA LYS A 63 -3.71 0.41 16.45
C LYS A 63 -3.13 1.56 15.63
N GLU A 64 -3.68 2.75 15.83
CA GLU A 64 -3.15 3.97 15.22
C GLU A 64 -1.69 4.22 15.63
N GLY A 65 -0.91 4.79 14.71
CA GLY A 65 0.53 5.06 14.92
C GLY A 65 1.45 3.84 14.86
N GLN A 66 0.90 2.65 14.60
CA GLN A 66 1.69 1.44 14.43
C GLN A 66 2.41 1.41 13.07
N GLU A 67 3.54 0.71 13.01
CA GLU A 67 4.32 0.54 11.80
C GLU A 67 3.54 -0.21 10.71
N VAL A 68 3.72 0.27 9.48
CA VAL A 68 3.21 -0.32 8.25
C VAL A 68 4.36 -0.43 7.25
N ILE A 69 4.57 -1.61 6.69
CA ILE A 69 5.60 -1.86 5.69
C ILE A 69 4.96 -1.92 4.31
N ILE A 70 5.34 -1.01 3.42
CA ILE A 70 4.88 -1.02 2.02
C ILE A 70 5.59 -2.11 1.23
N PHE A 71 6.91 -2.23 1.38
CA PHE A 71 7.74 -3.32 0.87
C PHE A 71 9.01 -3.45 1.72
N ASN A 72 9.52 -4.68 1.86
CA ASN A 72 10.79 -4.96 2.52
C ASN A 72 11.55 -6.14 1.88
N THR A 73 11.10 -6.62 0.73
CA THR A 73 11.70 -7.75 -0.01
C THR A 73 11.68 -7.49 -1.51
N GLN A 74 12.56 -8.17 -2.24
CA GLN A 74 12.65 -8.11 -3.70
C GLN A 74 11.34 -8.61 -4.33
N GLU A 75 10.75 -9.66 -3.78
CA GLU A 75 9.51 -10.25 -4.28
C GLU A 75 8.33 -9.28 -4.16
N MET A 76 8.27 -8.47 -3.09
CA MET A 76 7.25 -7.44 -2.94
C MET A 76 7.41 -6.32 -3.98
N ILE A 77 8.65 -5.90 -4.25
CA ILE A 77 8.92 -4.92 -5.31
C ILE A 77 8.54 -5.48 -6.68
N GLN A 78 8.86 -6.74 -6.97
CA GLN A 78 8.46 -7.40 -8.22
C GLN A 78 6.93 -7.45 -8.35
N HIS A 79 6.22 -7.84 -7.29
CA HIS A 79 4.75 -7.84 -7.27
C HIS A 79 4.18 -6.44 -7.57
N ILE A 80 4.76 -5.39 -6.98
CA ILE A 80 4.33 -4.01 -7.25
C ILE A 80 4.57 -3.64 -8.73
N ALA A 81 5.73 -4.00 -9.28
CA ALA A 81 6.09 -3.73 -10.66
C ALA A 81 5.12 -4.44 -11.63
N ASP A 82 4.87 -5.73 -11.41
CA ASP A 82 3.98 -6.55 -12.24
C ASP A 82 2.55 -6.00 -12.26
N VAL A 83 1.99 -5.69 -11.09
CA VAL A 83 0.64 -5.09 -10.97
C VAL A 83 0.58 -3.70 -11.59
N SER A 84 1.69 -2.98 -11.54
CA SER A 84 1.80 -1.63 -12.12
C SER A 84 2.05 -1.65 -13.63
N GLU A 85 2.31 -2.83 -14.21
CA GLU A 85 2.73 -3.03 -15.61
C GLU A 85 4.01 -2.24 -15.91
N THR A 86 5.00 -2.38 -15.04
CA THR A 86 6.32 -1.75 -15.16
C THR A 86 7.41 -2.71 -14.62
N ILE A 87 8.64 -2.21 -14.46
CA ILE A 87 9.80 -2.91 -13.94
C ILE A 87 10.16 -2.42 -12.53
N CYS A 88 10.92 -3.23 -11.80
CA CYS A 88 11.38 -2.93 -10.44
C CYS A 88 12.15 -1.60 -10.38
N TYR A 89 12.92 -1.27 -11.41
CA TYR A 89 13.70 -0.04 -11.46
C TYR A 89 12.80 1.21 -11.41
N GLU A 90 11.73 1.27 -12.21
CA GLU A 90 10.77 2.38 -12.20
C GLU A 90 9.99 2.44 -10.87
N THR A 91 9.69 1.28 -10.28
CA THR A 91 9.03 1.22 -8.96
C THR A 91 9.90 1.86 -7.87
N LEU A 92 11.20 1.55 -7.85
CA LEU A 92 12.14 2.06 -6.85
C LEU A 92 12.49 3.54 -7.09
N THR A 93 12.68 3.93 -8.36
CA THR A 93 13.04 5.30 -8.73
C THR A 93 11.85 6.26 -8.76
N GLY A 94 10.63 5.73 -8.85
CA GLY A 94 9.37 6.49 -8.81
C GLY A 94 8.95 6.97 -7.42
N ILE A 95 9.70 6.65 -6.36
CA ILE A 95 9.43 7.14 -5.01
C ILE A 95 9.64 8.66 -4.95
N SER A 96 8.58 9.36 -4.59
CA SER A 96 8.51 10.82 -4.58
C SER A 96 9.46 11.47 -3.57
N HIS A 97 9.80 12.73 -3.82
CA HIS A 97 10.53 13.58 -2.87
C HIS A 97 9.77 13.86 -1.57
N ARG A 98 8.46 13.58 -1.52
CA ARG A 98 7.65 13.64 -0.29
C ARG A 98 8.09 12.62 0.76
N ILE A 99 8.71 11.52 0.33
CA ILE A 99 9.19 10.48 1.22
C ILE A 99 10.58 10.85 1.74
N THR A 100 10.68 10.97 3.06
CA THR A 100 11.95 11.17 3.76
C THR A 100 12.84 9.96 3.58
N LYS A 101 14.07 10.19 3.12
CA LYS A 101 15.09 9.15 2.97
C LYS A 101 16.04 9.22 4.16
N THR A 102 16.15 8.13 4.90
CA THR A 102 17.08 7.99 6.02
C THR A 102 18.12 6.93 5.70
N LEU A 103 19.36 7.15 6.15
CA LEU A 103 20.42 6.15 6.12
C LEU A 103 20.76 5.81 7.56
N SER A 104 20.57 4.55 7.94
CA SER A 104 21.04 4.02 9.22
C SER A 104 22.39 3.37 8.99
N VAL A 105 23.44 3.92 9.62
CA VAL A 105 24.81 3.41 9.60
C VAL A 105 25.12 2.76 10.94
#